data_AF-A0A929FBZ4-F1
#
_entry.id   AF-A0A929FBZ4-F1
#
_cell.length_a   1.000
_cell.length_b   1.000
_cell.length_c   1.000
_cell.angle_alpha   90.00
_cell.angle_beta   90.00
_cell.angle_gamma   90.00
#
_symmetry.space_group_name_H-M   'P 1'
#
loop_
_entity.id
_entity.type
_entity.pdbx_description
1 polymer ?
#
loop_
_entity_poly.entity_id
_entity_poly.type
_entity_poly.pdbx_seq_one_letter_code
_entity_poly.pdbx_strand_id
1 'polypeptide(L)'
;MKLLRVLSMTIILLVLLQAEAPLRVVALRVTKHCAGCRLKGVRIREADLSGADLSNADLRWAHLESVNLNHANLQGANLRNARLYNVTTHETDFCGAILMDAVKGYCD
;
A
#
# COMPACT_ATOMS: atom_id res chain seq x y z
N MET A 1 15.11 6.00 -39.11
CA MET A 1 15.00 6.37 -37.68
C MET A 1 13.61 6.85 -37.21
N LYS A 2 12.62 7.08 -38.09
CA LYS A 2 11.27 7.53 -37.67
C LYS A 2 10.33 6.38 -37.23
N LEU A 3 10.49 5.16 -37.75
CA LEU A 3 9.67 4.00 -37.34
C LEU A 3 10.00 3.45 -35.94
N LEU A 4 11.25 3.52 -35.49
CA LEU A 4 11.68 3.01 -34.17
C LEU A 4 11.05 3.82 -33.01
N ARG A 5 10.78 5.11 -33.24
CA ARG A 5 10.13 6.00 -32.25
C ARG A 5 8.64 5.69 -32.08
N VAL A 6 7.97 5.23 -33.13
CA VAL A 6 6.54 4.88 -33.08
C VAL A 6 6.31 3.53 -32.41
N LEU A 7 7.12 2.49 -32.72
CA LEU A 7 7.09 1.21 -31.99
C LEU A 7 7.43 1.39 -30.50
N SER A 8 8.36 2.28 -30.16
CA SER A 8 8.69 2.59 -28.77
C SER A 8 7.53 3.28 -28.06
N MET A 9 6.87 4.27 -28.68
CA MET A 9 5.73 4.94 -28.05
C MET A 9 4.51 4.03 -27.86
N THR A 10 4.20 3.14 -28.81
CA THR A 10 3.07 2.20 -28.64
C THR A 10 3.38 1.10 -27.63
N ILE A 11 4.60 0.56 -27.58
CA ILE A 11 5.00 -0.43 -26.57
C ILE A 11 5.07 0.19 -25.17
N ILE A 12 5.60 1.41 -25.03
CA ILE A 12 5.61 2.16 -23.76
C ILE A 12 4.18 2.46 -23.31
N LEU A 13 3.28 2.87 -24.23
CA LEU A 13 1.87 3.11 -23.91
C LEU A 13 1.13 1.82 -23.54
N LEU A 14 1.43 0.68 -24.19
CA LEU A 14 0.88 -0.65 -23.86
C LEU A 14 1.33 -1.15 -22.47
N VAL A 15 2.57 -0.84 -22.04
CA VAL A 15 3.07 -1.13 -20.69
C VAL A 15 2.44 -0.20 -19.65
N LEU A 16 2.21 1.07 -19.98
CA LEU A 16 1.57 2.04 -19.09
C LEU A 16 0.05 1.81 -18.93
N LEU A 17 -0.62 1.22 -19.93
CA LEU A 17 -2.07 0.99 -19.92
C LEU A 17 -2.50 -0.29 -19.15
N GLN A 18 -1.55 -1.08 -18.62
CA GLN A 18 -1.82 -2.39 -17.99
C GLN A 18 -1.47 -2.45 -16.47
N ALA A 19 -1.07 -1.36 -15.83
CA ALA A 19 -0.47 -1.40 -14.49
C ALA A 19 -1.29 -0.67 -13.40
N GLU A 20 -2.43 -1.23 -13.00
CA GLU A 20 -3.31 -0.56 -12.01
C GLU A 20 -3.00 -0.87 -10.53
N ALA A 21 -2.23 -1.92 -10.21
CA ALA A 21 -1.88 -2.29 -8.83
C ALA A 21 -0.36 -2.33 -8.49
N PRO A 22 0.56 -2.80 -9.36
CA PRO A 22 1.96 -3.00 -8.97
C PRO A 22 2.73 -1.68 -8.82
N LEU A 23 2.43 -0.66 -9.62
CA LEU A 23 3.11 0.64 -9.56
C LEU A 23 2.90 1.35 -8.22
N ARG A 24 1.70 1.26 -7.64
CA ARG A 24 1.40 1.89 -6.34
C ARG A 24 2.18 1.26 -5.19
N VAL A 25 2.36 -0.06 -5.21
CA VAL A 25 3.14 -0.77 -4.18
C VAL A 25 4.63 -0.43 -4.29
N VAL A 26 5.17 -0.35 -5.52
CA VAL A 26 6.57 0.07 -5.72
C VAL A 26 6.76 1.52 -5.30
N ALA A 27 5.85 2.41 -5.67
CA ALA A 27 5.91 3.81 -5.26
C ALA A 27 5.87 3.94 -3.73
N LEU A 28 4.92 3.29 -3.05
CA LEU A 28 4.79 3.32 -1.60
C LEU A 28 6.08 2.92 -0.86
N ARG A 29 6.80 1.90 -1.36
CA ARG A 29 8.06 1.45 -0.76
C ARG A 29 9.14 2.53 -0.75
N VAL A 30 9.15 3.39 -1.78
CA VAL A 30 10.16 4.44 -1.97
C VAL A 30 9.69 5.76 -1.36
N THR A 31 8.45 6.18 -1.66
CA THR A 31 7.94 7.50 -1.30
C THR A 31 7.40 7.56 0.11
N LYS A 32 7.06 6.42 0.72
CA LYS A 32 6.36 6.35 2.01
C LYS A 32 5.05 7.17 2.03
N HIS A 33 4.45 7.40 0.87
CA HIS A 33 3.29 8.27 0.72
C HIS A 33 2.24 7.62 -0.18
N CYS A 34 1.10 7.28 0.41
CA CYS A 34 -0.04 6.67 -0.27
C CYS A 34 -1.37 6.93 0.46
N ALA A 35 -1.58 8.16 0.92
CA ALA A 35 -2.86 8.58 1.49
C ALA A 35 -4.01 8.35 0.49
N GLY A 36 -5.09 7.70 0.93
CA GLY A 36 -6.27 7.38 0.12
C GLY A 36 -6.03 6.36 -0.99
N CYS A 37 -4.88 5.66 -0.99
CA CYS A 37 -4.57 4.72 -2.05
C CYS A 37 -5.50 3.51 -2.09
N ARG A 38 -5.76 3.00 -3.30
CA ARG A 38 -6.43 1.72 -3.51
C ARG A 38 -5.38 0.60 -3.51
N LEU A 39 -5.26 -0.11 -2.40
CA LEU A 39 -4.34 -1.22 -2.17
C LEU A 39 -5.12 -2.51 -1.82
N LYS A 40 -6.37 -2.63 -2.28
CA LYS A 40 -7.20 -3.79 -2.04
C LYS A 40 -6.54 -5.05 -2.62
N GLY A 41 -6.38 -6.09 -1.80
CA GLY A 41 -5.86 -7.39 -2.25
C GLY A 41 -4.37 -7.40 -2.59
N VAL A 42 -3.63 -6.31 -2.32
CA VAL A 42 -2.19 -6.27 -2.61
C VAL A 42 -1.43 -7.28 -1.76
N ARG A 43 -0.32 -7.77 -2.29
CA ARG A 43 0.62 -8.61 -1.53
C ARG A 43 1.90 -7.83 -1.32
N ILE A 44 2.23 -7.57 -0.05
CA ILE A 44 3.46 -6.90 0.35
C ILE A 44 4.17 -7.82 1.33
N ARG A 45 5.39 -8.22 0.96
CA ARG A 45 6.25 -9.07 1.78
C ARG A 45 7.54 -8.34 2.11
N GLU A 46 8.03 -8.49 3.33
CA GLU A 46 9.37 -8.05 3.75
C GLU A 46 9.64 -6.59 3.36
N ALA A 47 8.63 -5.73 3.50
CA ALA A 47 8.74 -4.33 3.16
C ALA A 47 8.97 -3.50 4.41
N ASP A 48 9.93 -2.60 4.34
CA ASP A 48 9.98 -1.49 5.28
C ASP A 48 9.00 -0.41 4.82
N LEU A 49 7.91 -0.23 5.57
CA LEU A 49 6.93 0.83 5.40
C LEU A 49 6.87 1.71 6.66
N SER A 50 7.96 1.74 7.45
CA SER A 50 8.04 2.62 8.61
C SER A 50 7.88 4.08 8.20
N GLY A 51 7.14 4.84 9.03
CA GLY A 51 6.81 6.24 8.76
C GLY A 51 5.92 6.48 7.54
N ALA A 52 5.37 5.43 6.91
CA ALA A 52 4.56 5.61 5.71
C ALA A 52 3.20 6.23 6.02
N ASP A 53 2.79 7.18 5.18
CA ASP A 53 1.42 7.70 5.18
C ASP A 53 0.52 6.79 4.32
N LEU A 54 -0.33 6.04 5.01
CA LEU A 54 -1.38 5.16 4.48
C LEU A 54 -2.76 5.64 4.97
N SER A 55 -2.88 6.89 5.41
CA SER A 55 -4.14 7.44 5.92
C SER A 55 -5.25 7.28 4.89
N ASN A 56 -6.44 6.84 5.32
CA ASN A 56 -7.61 6.59 4.48
C ASN A 56 -7.40 5.58 3.33
N ALA A 57 -6.31 4.80 3.31
CA ALA A 57 -6.06 3.82 2.26
C ALA A 57 -7.05 2.64 2.33
N ASP A 58 -7.42 2.11 1.17
CA ASP A 58 -8.18 0.85 1.07
C ASP A 58 -7.21 -0.33 1.01
N LEU A 59 -7.00 -0.99 2.15
CA LEU A 59 -6.15 -2.18 2.33
C LEU A 59 -6.98 -3.45 2.51
N ARG A 60 -8.27 -3.44 2.12
CA ARG A 60 -9.13 -4.62 2.29
C ARG A 60 -8.52 -5.82 1.60
N TRP A 61 -8.52 -6.98 2.27
CA TRP A 61 -7.94 -8.21 1.74
C TRP A 61 -6.43 -8.14 1.40
N ALA A 62 -5.71 -7.09 1.81
CA ALA A 62 -4.26 -7.03 1.60
C ALA A 62 -3.55 -8.13 2.40
N HIS A 63 -2.46 -8.67 1.86
CA HIS A 63 -1.60 -9.63 2.55
C HIS A 63 -0.29 -8.91 2.87
N LEU A 64 -0.09 -8.55 4.15
CA LEU A 64 1.12 -7.93 4.66
C LEU A 64 1.87 -8.97 5.50
N GLU A 65 3.01 -9.42 5.00
CA GLU A 65 3.83 -10.48 5.59
C GLU A 65 5.23 -9.93 5.91
N SER A 66 5.66 -9.99 7.17
CA SER A 66 6.97 -9.46 7.60
C SER A 66 7.18 -7.98 7.23
N VAL A 67 6.13 -7.16 7.34
CA VAL A 67 6.17 -5.72 6.99
C VAL A 67 6.44 -4.90 8.24
N ASN A 68 7.32 -3.90 8.16
CA ASN A 68 7.51 -2.91 9.21
C ASN A 68 6.56 -1.72 8.98
N LEU A 69 5.62 -1.48 9.90
CA LEU A 69 4.71 -0.33 9.91
C LEU A 69 4.99 0.62 11.08
N ASN A 70 6.15 0.53 11.74
CA ASN A 70 6.48 1.39 12.87
C ASN A 70 6.36 2.87 12.47
N HIS A 71 5.73 3.68 13.32
CA HIS A 71 5.44 5.10 13.08
C HIS A 71 4.61 5.41 11.81
N ALA A 72 4.02 4.40 11.16
CA ALA A 72 3.16 4.64 9.99
C ALA A 72 1.82 5.26 10.39
N ASN A 73 1.26 6.07 9.51
CA ASN A 73 -0.08 6.64 9.66
C ASN A 73 -1.09 5.76 8.89
N LEU A 74 -1.98 5.08 9.60
CA LEU A 74 -3.12 4.33 9.05
C LEU A 74 -4.46 4.94 9.48
N GLN A 75 -4.50 6.21 9.86
CA GLN A 75 -5.70 6.89 10.30
C GLN A 75 -6.81 6.76 9.25
N GLY A 76 -7.98 6.24 9.65
CA GLY A 76 -9.11 6.02 8.73
C GLY A 76 -8.92 4.95 7.65
N ALA A 77 -7.79 4.23 7.62
CA ALA A 77 -7.54 3.19 6.64
C ALA A 77 -8.50 2.00 6.81
N ASN A 78 -8.88 1.35 5.70
CA ASN A 78 -9.76 0.18 5.75
C ASN A 78 -8.96 -1.11 5.59
N LEU A 79 -8.76 -1.83 6.68
CA LEU A 79 -8.02 -3.09 6.73
C LEU A 79 -8.93 -4.32 6.84
N ARG A 80 -10.23 -4.20 6.51
CA ARG A 80 -11.17 -5.33 6.62
C ARG A 80 -10.66 -6.54 5.85
N ASN A 81 -10.55 -7.68 6.53
CA ASN A 81 -10.03 -8.95 6.01
C ASN A 81 -8.57 -8.90 5.51
N ALA A 82 -7.80 -7.86 5.85
CA ALA A 82 -6.37 -7.86 5.62
C ALA A 82 -5.70 -8.93 6.49
N ARG A 83 -4.69 -9.60 5.95
CA ARG A 83 -3.87 -10.57 6.67
C ARG A 83 -2.57 -9.88 7.08
N LEU A 84 -2.38 -9.72 8.39
CA LEU A 84 -1.16 -9.18 8.98
C LEU A 84 -0.41 -10.35 9.62
N TYR A 85 0.69 -10.79 9.01
CA TYR A 85 1.54 -11.85 9.55
C TYR A 85 2.93 -11.29 9.81
N ASN A 86 3.43 -11.42 11.04
CA ASN A 86 4.76 -10.92 11.43
C ASN A 86 4.97 -9.42 11.14
N VAL A 87 3.93 -8.60 11.33
CA VAL A 87 3.98 -7.15 11.09
C VAL A 87 4.35 -6.43 12.38
N THR A 88 5.27 -5.46 12.33
CA THR A 88 5.60 -4.61 13.48
C THR A 88 4.84 -3.28 13.39
N THR A 89 4.25 -2.83 14.50
CA THR A 89 3.37 -1.65 14.53
C THR A 89 3.65 -0.72 15.71
N HIS A 90 4.92 -0.53 16.07
CA HIS A 90 5.30 0.37 17.18
C HIS A 90 4.96 1.81 16.79
N GLU A 91 4.20 2.52 17.64
CA GLU A 91 3.76 3.90 17.40
C GLU A 91 3.01 4.10 16.07
N THR A 92 2.37 3.06 15.55
CA THR A 92 1.52 3.17 14.35
C THR A 92 0.18 3.80 14.72
N ASP A 93 -0.23 4.83 13.99
CA ASP A 93 -1.54 5.47 14.20
C ASP A 93 -2.64 4.69 13.48
N PHE A 94 -3.51 4.04 14.25
CA PHE A 94 -4.69 3.33 13.74
C PHE A 94 -6.00 4.06 14.08
N CYS A 95 -5.96 5.34 14.48
CA CYS A 95 -7.17 6.02 14.91
C CYS A 95 -8.22 6.08 13.77
N GLY A 96 -9.43 5.61 14.06
CA GLY A 96 -10.50 5.49 13.07
C GLY A 96 -10.26 4.45 11.97
N ALA A 97 -9.17 3.68 12.01
CA ALA A 97 -8.94 2.59 11.06
C ALA A 97 -9.99 1.49 11.24
N ILE A 98 -10.51 0.97 10.13
CA ILE A 98 -11.51 -0.10 10.14
C ILE A 98 -10.77 -1.44 10.17
N LEU A 99 -10.69 -2.00 11.37
CA LEU A 99 -10.06 -3.27 11.68
C LEU A 99 -11.17 -4.22 12.13
N MET A 100 -11.70 -5.06 11.23
CA MET A 100 -12.61 -6.14 11.61
C MET A 100 -11.80 -7.44 11.52
N ASP A 101 -11.67 -8.13 12.65
CA ASP A 101 -10.71 -9.21 12.99
C ASP A 101 -9.23 -8.80 13.19
N ALA A 102 -8.90 -7.53 13.01
CA ALA A 102 -7.62 -6.96 13.41
C ALA A 102 -7.81 -6.08 14.65
N VAL A 103 -6.82 -6.06 15.54
CA VAL A 103 -6.86 -5.48 16.90
C VAL A 103 -7.46 -4.06 16.91
N LYS A 104 -8.41 -3.78 17.82
CA LYS A 104 -9.08 -2.48 17.95
C LYS A 104 -8.03 -1.38 18.23
N GLY A 105 -7.87 -0.41 17.31
CA GLY A 105 -7.02 0.76 17.52
C GLY A 105 -7.64 1.69 18.57
N TYR A 106 -6.86 2.05 19.59
CA TYR A 106 -7.24 3.08 20.54
C TYR A 106 -6.89 4.46 19.95
N CYS A 107 -7.84 5.38 20.00
CA CYS A 107 -7.57 6.81 19.81
C CYS A 107 -7.41 7.38 21.22
N ASP A 108 -6.28 8.05 21.49
CA ASP A 108 -6.14 8.97 22.63
C ASP A 108 -6.67 10.36 22.23
#